data_AF-A0AAI8ZHR6-F1
#
_entry.id   AF-A0AAI8ZHR6-F1
#
_cell.length_a   1.000
_cell.length_b   1.000
_cell.length_c   1.000
_cell.angle_alpha   90.00
_cell.angle_beta   90.00
_cell.angle_gamma   90.00
#
_symmetry.space_group_name_H-M   'P 1'
#
loop_
_entity.id
_entity.type
_entity.pdbx_description
1 polymer ?
#
loop_
_entity_poly.entity_id
_entity_poly.type
_entity_poly.pdbx_seq_one_letter_code
_entity_poly.pdbx_strand_id
1 'polypeptide(L)'
;MGHGPHGALSRDEVAARLDDGCAWRIAWCSGARLPESRGAGPTLPDGVLDRVPSPAKLRRGVLPGGRNWMLVVEREEAGRPVLLVDEGPEYRHV
;
A
#
# COMPACT_ATOMS: atom_id res chain seq x y z
N MET A 1 -16.72 -2.34 5.58
CA MET A 1 -15.72 -2.65 4.54
C MET A 1 -14.60 -3.39 5.22
N GLY A 2 -14.17 -4.54 4.68
CA GLY A 2 -13.28 -5.46 5.37
C GLY A 2 -11.83 -5.16 5.01
N HIS A 3 -11.05 -4.70 5.98
CA HIS A 3 -9.60 -4.65 5.88
C HIS A 3 -9.06 -6.04 5.53
N GLY A 4 -8.04 -6.09 4.67
CA GLY A 4 -7.27 -7.30 4.45
C GLY A 4 -6.59 -7.76 5.74
N PRO A 5 -6.09 -8.99 5.78
CA PRO A 5 -5.40 -9.46 6.97
C PRO A 5 -4.20 -8.53 7.29
N HIS A 6 -3.93 -8.38 8.59
CA HIS A 6 -3.01 -7.37 9.15
C HIS A 6 -3.42 -5.89 8.99
N GLY A 7 -4.65 -5.59 8.56
CA GLY A 7 -5.11 -4.20 8.41
C GLY A 7 -4.72 -3.58 7.06
N ALA A 8 -4.37 -4.41 6.08
CA ALA A 8 -4.02 -3.95 4.75
C ALA A 8 -5.25 -3.35 4.03
N LEU A 9 -5.07 -2.17 3.44
CA LEU A 9 -6.05 -1.53 2.57
C LEU A 9 -5.98 -2.13 1.17
N SER A 10 -7.15 -2.32 0.58
CA SER A 10 -7.27 -2.66 -0.83
C SER A 10 -6.95 -1.46 -1.72
N ARG A 11 -6.65 -1.72 -2.99
CA ARG A 11 -6.38 -0.68 -3.99
C ARG A 11 -7.46 0.41 -4.04
N ASP A 12 -8.73 0.01 -3.95
CA ASP A 12 -9.86 0.95 -4.03
C ASP A 12 -9.96 1.82 -2.75
N GLU A 13 -9.66 1.24 -1.58
CA GLU A 13 -9.57 2.01 -0.32
C GLU A 13 -8.38 2.97 -0.33
N VAL A 14 -7.23 2.53 -0.85
CA VAL A 14 -6.06 3.39 -1.00
C VAL A 14 -6.37 4.55 -1.94
N ALA A 15 -6.99 4.30 -3.09
CA ALA A 15 -7.40 5.35 -4.02
C ALA A 15 -8.30 6.39 -3.35
N ALA A 16 -9.33 5.94 -2.62
CA ALA A 16 -10.23 6.83 -1.89
C ALA A 16 -9.49 7.72 -0.88
N ARG A 17 -8.54 7.16 -0.12
CA ARG A 17 -7.75 7.98 0.83
C ARG A 17 -6.84 8.98 0.14
N LEU A 18 -6.30 8.65 -1.03
CA LEU A 18 -5.48 9.58 -1.80
C LEU A 18 -6.33 10.71 -2.39
N ASP A 19 -7.56 10.42 -2.84
CA ASP A 19 -8.51 11.45 -3.28
C ASP A 19 -8.91 12.40 -2.14
N ASP A 20 -8.98 11.91 -0.90
CA ASP A 20 -9.17 12.73 0.32
C ASP A 20 -7.95 13.58 0.71
N GLY A 21 -6.84 13.48 -0.04
CA GLY A 21 -5.61 14.23 0.25
C GLY A 21 -4.73 13.59 1.34
N CYS A 22 -4.94 12.30 1.65
CA CYS A 22 -4.17 11.60 2.69
C CYS A 22 -2.68 11.60 2.36
N ALA A 23 -1.86 11.79 3.40
CA ALA A 23 -0.42 11.68 3.27
C ALA A 23 -0.03 10.21 3.06
N TRP A 24 1.07 9.99 2.34
CA TRP A 24 1.58 8.66 2.10
C TRP A 24 3.10 8.63 2.18
N ARG A 25 3.63 7.48 2.59
CA ARG A 25 5.06 7.17 2.69
C ARG A 25 5.30 5.78 2.14
N ILE A 26 6.36 5.63 1.34
CA ILE A 26 6.70 4.39 0.66
C ILE A 26 8.06 3.91 1.11
N ALA A 27 8.08 2.73 1.72
CA ALA A 27 9.27 1.97 2.03
C ALA A 27 9.51 0.94 0.90
N TRP A 28 10.61 1.15 0.17
CA TRP A 28 11.04 0.25 -0.90
C TRP A 28 11.87 -0.89 -0.31
N CYS A 29 11.48 -2.14 -0.57
CA CYS A 29 12.15 -3.32 -0.07
C CYS A 29 12.83 -4.03 -1.23
N SER A 30 14.13 -3.75 -1.41
CA SER A 30 15.21 -4.72 -1.67
C SER A 30 16.27 -4.15 -2.62
N GLY A 31 17.50 -4.01 -2.12
CA GLY A 31 18.73 -3.90 -2.93
C GLY A 31 19.05 -2.53 -3.51
N ALA A 32 18.06 -1.73 -3.87
CA ALA A 32 18.27 -0.35 -4.31
C ALA A 32 18.28 0.56 -3.08
N ARG A 33 19.34 1.36 -2.89
CA ARG A 33 19.43 2.41 -1.86
C ARG A 33 18.47 3.56 -2.16
N LEU A 34 17.22 3.26 -2.49
CA LEU A 34 16.23 4.26 -2.81
C LEU A 34 15.77 4.93 -1.51
N PRO A 35 15.82 6.26 -1.44
CA PRO A 35 15.28 6.97 -0.30
C PRO A 35 13.78 6.71 -0.18
N GLU A 36 13.29 6.74 1.06
CA GLU A 36 11.85 6.74 1.34
C GLU A 36 11.18 7.82 0.49
N SER A 37 10.12 7.43 -0.22
CA SER A 37 9.32 8.37 -1.01
C SER A 37 8.11 8.80 -0.18
N ARG A 38 7.81 10.10 -0.17
CA ARG A 38 6.69 10.64 0.61
C ARG A 38 5.95 11.72 -0.18
N GLY A 39 4.67 11.87 0.10
CA GLY A 39 3.82 12.88 -0.50
C GLY A 39 2.43 12.91 0.13
N ALA A 40 1.51 13.60 -0.53
CA ALA A 40 0.11 13.64 -0.11
C ALA A 40 -0.80 13.73 -1.33
N GLY A 41 -1.98 13.14 -1.22
CA GLY A 41 -2.96 13.14 -2.29
C GLY A 41 -2.66 12.15 -3.42
N PRO A 42 -3.29 12.30 -4.60
CA PRO A 42 -3.29 11.31 -5.68
C PRO A 42 -1.93 11.14 -6.39
N THR A 43 -0.92 11.91 -6.02
CA THR A 43 0.40 11.95 -6.68
C THR A 43 1.32 10.81 -6.27
N LEU A 44 0.81 9.57 -6.15
CA LEU A 44 1.67 8.41 -5.92
C LEU A 44 2.62 8.20 -7.11
N PRO A 45 3.82 7.65 -6.89
CA PRO A 45 4.70 7.24 -7.98
C PRO A 45 4.03 6.24 -8.92
N ASP A 46 4.37 6.34 -10.21
CA ASP A 46 3.75 5.55 -11.27
C ASP A 46 3.77 4.03 -10.98
N GLY A 47 2.60 3.41 -11.15
CA GLY A 47 2.42 1.97 -11.00
C GLY A 47 2.45 1.45 -9.56
N VAL A 48 2.59 2.31 -8.53
CA VAL A 48 2.45 1.90 -7.12
C VAL A 48 1.04 1.41 -6.84
N LEU A 49 0.03 2.19 -7.24
CA LEU A 49 -1.38 1.85 -7.01
C LEU A 49 -1.77 0.54 -7.72
N ASP A 50 -1.26 0.29 -8.92
CA ASP A 50 -1.47 -0.97 -9.65
C ASP A 50 -0.85 -2.19 -8.98
N ARG A 51 0.17 -1.99 -8.14
CA ARG A 51 0.82 -3.01 -7.33
C ARG A 51 0.13 -3.21 -5.99
N VAL A 52 -0.88 -2.40 -5.63
CA VAL A 52 -1.71 -2.63 -4.44
C VAL A 52 -2.72 -3.76 -4.73
N PRO A 53 -2.87 -4.73 -3.84
CA PRO A 53 -3.86 -5.80 -4.00
C PRO A 53 -5.28 -5.26 -4.14
N SER A 54 -6.04 -5.82 -5.08
CA SER A 54 -7.49 -5.59 -5.15
C SER A 54 -8.19 -6.23 -3.94
N PRO A 55 -9.41 -5.80 -3.59
CA PRO A 55 -10.16 -6.38 -2.46
C PRO A 55 -10.30 -7.91 -2.57
N ALA A 56 -10.50 -8.42 -3.79
CA ALA A 56 -10.61 -9.85 -4.05
C ALA A 56 -9.30 -10.63 -3.77
N LYS A 57 -8.14 -10.00 -3.98
CA LYS A 57 -6.82 -10.61 -3.68
C LYS A 57 -6.55 -10.66 -2.19
N LEU A 58 -6.89 -9.60 -1.45
CA LEU A 58 -6.78 -9.60 0.02
C LEU A 58 -7.67 -10.66 0.65
N ARG A 59 -8.91 -10.85 0.15
CA ARG A 59 -9.81 -11.90 0.64
C ARG A 59 -9.29 -13.32 0.43
N ARG A 60 -8.41 -13.54 -0.55
CA ARG A 60 -7.80 -14.86 -0.80
C ARG A 60 -6.65 -15.17 0.17
N GLY A 61 -6.12 -14.18 0.88
CA GLY A 61 -5.03 -14.34 1.85
C GLY A 61 -3.65 -14.70 1.29
N VAL A 62 -3.56 -14.84 -0.04
CA VAL A 62 -2.32 -15.19 -0.75
C VAL A 62 -2.21 -14.33 -1.99
N LEU A 63 -1.11 -13.57 -2.09
CA LEU A 63 -0.79 -12.79 -3.28
C LEU A 63 -0.13 -13.69 -4.34
N PRO A 64 -0.53 -13.59 -5.62
CA PRO A 64 0.09 -14.37 -6.68
C PRO A 64 1.56 -13.94 -6.87
N GLY A 65 2.45 -14.90 -7.11
CA GLY A 65 3.86 -14.64 -7.44
C GLY A 65 4.06 -14.03 -8.83
N GLY A 66 5.26 -13.55 -9.12
CA GLY A 66 5.67 -12.92 -10.38
C GLY A 66 5.60 -11.39 -10.39
N ARG A 67 5.39 -10.75 -9.23
CA ARG A 67 5.33 -9.29 -9.10
C ARG A 67 5.61 -8.82 -7.67
N ASN A 68 6.32 -7.71 -7.54
CA ASN A 68 6.43 -6.98 -6.26
C ASN A 68 5.08 -6.32 -5.95
N TRP A 69 4.46 -6.72 -4.83
CA TRP A 69 3.21 -6.15 -4.36
C TRP A 69 3.46 -5.06 -3.33
N MET A 70 2.59 -4.06 -3.32
CA MET A 70 2.61 -2.96 -2.37
C MET A 70 1.52 -3.19 -1.34
N LEU A 71 1.89 -3.40 -0.08
CA LEU A 71 0.95 -3.47 1.02
C LEU A 71 0.79 -2.08 1.61
N VAL A 72 -0.46 -1.67 1.79
CA VAL A 72 -0.75 -0.34 2.34
C VAL A 72 -1.48 -0.52 3.65
N VAL A 73 -0.97 0.10 4.71
CA VAL A 73 -1.68 0.19 5.99
C VAL A 73 -1.89 1.65 6.33
N GLU A 74 -3.03 1.94 6.95
CA GLU A 74 -3.27 3.26 7.50
C GLU A 74 -2.76 3.34 8.94
N ARG A 75 -2.06 4.43 9.23
CA ARG A 75 -1.64 4.82 10.57
C ARG A 75 -2.01 6.27 10.83
N GLU A 76 -2.14 6.61 12.11
CA GLU A 76 -2.27 8.00 12.52
C GLU A 76 -0.89 8.52 12.92
N GLU A 77 -0.42 9.59 12.28
CA GLU A 77 0.78 10.33 12.69
C GLU A 77 0.37 11.77 13.00
N ALA A 78 0.71 12.27 14.20
CA ALA A 78 0.39 13.63 14.65
C ALA A 78 -1.09 14.03 14.48
N GLY A 79 -2.02 13.09 14.72
CA GLY A 79 -3.47 13.31 14.62
C GLY A 79 -4.00 13.36 13.18
N ARG A 80 -3.22 12.89 12.19
CA ARG A 80 -3.64 12.80 10.78
C ARG A 80 -3.40 11.40 10.24
N PRO A 81 -4.30 10.88 9.37
CA PRO A 81 -4.05 9.61 8.71
C PRO A 81 -2.88 9.73 7.74
N VAL A 82 -2.05 8.69 7.72
CA VAL A 82 -0.91 8.49 6.83
C VAL A 82 -0.96 7.06 6.31
N LEU A 83 -0.85 6.91 5.00
CA LEU A 83 -0.72 5.61 4.34
C LEU A 83 0.74 5.19 4.33
N LEU A 84 1.04 4.10 5.02
CA LEU A 84 2.35 3.45 4.95
C LEU A 84 2.27 2.37 3.87
N VAL A 85 3.09 2.54 2.85
CA VAL A 85 3.18 1.66 1.69
C VAL A 85 4.48 0.88 1.78
N ASP A 86 4.39 -0.40 2.02
CA ASP A 86 5.53 -1.30 2.11
C ASP A 86 5.57 -2.21 0.88
N GLU A 87 6.70 -2.23 0.19
CA GLU A 87 6.96 -3.26 -0.81
C GLU A 87 7.14 -4.61 -0.10
N GLY A 88 6.26 -5.57 -0.39
CA GLY A 88 6.31 -6.91 0.17
C GLY A 88 6.92 -7.90 -0.81
N PRO A 89 7.77 -8.84 -0.35
CA PRO A 89 8.24 -9.92 -1.21
C PRO A 89 7.06 -10.81 -1.64
N GLU A 90 7.26 -11.49 -2.77
CA GLU A 90 6.35 -12.48 -3.33
C GLU A 90 5.98 -13.55 -2.28
N TYR A 91 4.80 -14.15 -2.37
CA TYR A 91 4.32 -15.22 -1.46
C TYR A 91 4.12 -14.83 0.00
N ARG A 92 4.04 -13.53 0.32
CA ARG A 92 3.63 -13.09 1.66
C ARG A 92 2.17 -13.48 1.91
N HIS A 93 1.92 -14.15 3.03
CA HIS A 93 0.57 -14.32 3.56
C HIS A 93 0.05 -12.93 3.93
N VAL A 94 -1.06 -12.54 3.31
CA VAL A 94 -1.67 -11.22 3.49
C VAL A 94 -3.00 -11.31 4.14
#